data_AF-Q5D2G0-F1
#
_entry.id   AF-Q5D2G0-F1
#
_cell.length_a   1.000
_cell.length_b   1.000
_cell.length_c   1.000
_cell.angle_alpha   90.00
_cell.angle_beta   90.00
_cell.angle_gamma   90.00
#
_symmetry.space_group_name_H-M   'P 1'
#
loop_
_entity.id
_entity.type
_entity.pdbx_description
1 polymer ?
#
loop_
_entity_poly.entity_id
_entity_poly.type
_entity_poly.pdbx_seq_one_letter_code
_entity_poly.pdbx_strand_id
1 'polypeptide(L)'
;MSHWKMISFQDPSSPFADNLNLFHNFTMIFMTVIIILTFMIMTDICLNSYINRFLLKNHNIEIIWTITPILILMIIAFPSLKTLYFIDEIWNPTFFTVKS
;
A
#
# COMPACT_ATOMS: atom_id res chain seq x y z
N MET A 1 -21.48 -0.32 -12.20
CA MET A 1 -21.83 1.12 -12.30
C MET A 1 -21.61 1.73 -10.94
N SER A 2 -21.04 2.93 -10.86
CA SER A 2 -20.85 3.58 -9.56
C SER A 2 -22.19 3.98 -8.96
N HIS A 3 -22.36 3.69 -7.68
CA HIS A 3 -23.49 4.19 -6.91
C HIS A 3 -23.10 5.47 -6.17
N TRP A 4 -24.11 6.24 -5.76
CA TRP A 4 -23.89 7.45 -4.96
C TRP A 4 -23.18 7.11 -3.65
N LYS A 5 -22.20 7.93 -3.23
CA LYS A 5 -21.36 7.72 -2.04
C LYS A 5 -20.52 6.42 -2.02
N MET A 6 -20.16 5.90 -3.18
CA MET A 6 -19.26 4.76 -3.28
C MET A 6 -17.82 5.14 -2.89
N ILE A 7 -17.26 4.47 -1.87
CA ILE A 7 -15.91 4.73 -1.33
C ILE A 7 -14.89 3.70 -1.85
N SER A 8 -15.33 2.47 -2.09
CA SER A 8 -14.52 1.36 -2.62
C SER A 8 -14.64 1.22 -4.15
N PHE A 9 -13.87 0.32 -4.74
CA PHE A 9 -14.03 -0.07 -6.14
C PHE A 9 -15.36 -0.76 -6.41
N GLN A 10 -15.77 -0.73 -7.68
CA GLN A 10 -16.92 -1.47 -8.18
C GLN A 10 -16.69 -2.98 -8.06
N ASP A 11 -17.79 -3.73 -7.97
CA ASP A 11 -17.72 -5.18 -7.96
C ASP A 11 -16.99 -5.67 -9.22
N PRO A 12 -16.00 -6.57 -9.08
CA PRO A 12 -15.18 -6.99 -10.19
C PRO A 12 -16.00 -7.84 -11.16
N SER A 13 -15.97 -7.48 -12.44
CA SER A 13 -16.64 -8.23 -13.52
C SER A 13 -15.69 -9.13 -14.31
N SER A 14 -14.41 -9.18 -13.93
CA SER A 14 -13.38 -10.00 -14.57
C SER A 14 -12.38 -10.51 -13.51
N PRO A 15 -11.71 -11.66 -13.76
CA PRO A 15 -10.71 -12.19 -12.82
C PRO A 15 -9.53 -11.23 -12.60
N PHE A 16 -9.22 -10.37 -13.58
CA PHE A 16 -8.19 -9.34 -13.44
C PHE A 16 -8.61 -8.25 -12.45
N ALA A 17 -9.87 -7.78 -12.54
CA ALA A 17 -10.40 -6.79 -11.61
C ALA A 17 -10.44 -7.33 -10.17
N ASP A 18 -10.73 -8.63 -10.00
CA ASP A 18 -10.73 -9.26 -8.68
C ASP A 18 -9.32 -9.33 -8.08
N ASN A 19 -8.32 -9.75 -8.86
CA ASN A 19 -6.91 -9.75 -8.44
C ASN A 19 -6.39 -8.34 -8.09
N LEU A 20 -6.80 -7.31 -8.84
CA LEU A 20 -6.45 -5.93 -8.55
C LEU A 20 -7.10 -5.43 -7.25
N ASN A 21 -8.37 -5.79 -7.00
CA ASN A 21 -9.04 -5.46 -5.75
C ASN A 21 -8.37 -6.14 -4.54
N LEU A 22 -7.94 -7.40 -4.68
CA LEU A 22 -7.17 -8.10 -3.65
C LEU A 22 -5.83 -7.42 -3.36
N PHE A 23 -5.09 -7.03 -4.40
CA PHE A 23 -3.84 -6.30 -4.25
C PHE A 23 -4.05 -4.93 -3.59
N HIS A 24 -5.09 -4.19 -4.02
CA HIS A 24 -5.45 -2.92 -3.40
C HIS A 24 -5.71 -3.09 -1.89
N ASN A 25 -6.55 -4.06 -1.50
CA ASN A 25 -6.84 -4.28 -0.09
C ASN A 25 -5.58 -4.65 0.72
N PHE A 26 -4.69 -5.45 0.16
CA PHE A 26 -3.40 -5.77 0.77
C PHE A 26 -2.55 -4.51 1.01
N THR A 27 -2.40 -3.66 0.00
CA THR A 27 -1.62 -2.41 0.12
C THR A 27 -2.24 -1.41 1.09
N MET A 28 -3.56 -1.30 1.14
CA MET A 28 -4.27 -0.41 2.07
C MET A 28 -4.05 -0.79 3.54
N ILE A 29 -3.86 -2.08 3.85
CA ILE A 29 -3.50 -2.50 5.22
C ILE A 29 -2.16 -1.89 5.64
N PHE A 30 -1.13 -1.95 4.80
CA PHE A 30 0.16 -1.35 5.13
C PHE A 30 0.10 0.17 5.23
N MET A 31 -0.60 0.83 4.30
CA MET A 31 -0.74 2.29 4.31
C MET A 31 -1.42 2.80 5.57
N THR A 32 -2.50 2.15 6.00
CA THR A 32 -3.22 2.52 7.24
C THR A 32 -2.35 2.33 8.48
N VAL A 33 -1.56 1.26 8.56
CA VAL A 33 -0.60 1.04 9.66
C VAL A 33 0.44 2.16 9.73
N ILE A 34 1.01 2.57 8.59
CA ILE A 34 2.01 3.65 8.54
C ILE A 34 1.39 4.97 9.00
N ILE A 35 0.18 5.29 8.55
CA ILE A 35 -0.53 6.52 8.94
C ILE A 35 -0.82 6.51 10.45
N ILE A 36 -1.29 5.39 11.00
CA ILE A 36 -1.55 5.29 12.45
C ILE A 36 -0.25 5.44 13.24
N LEU A 37 0.83 4.76 12.85
CA LEU A 37 2.12 4.86 13.54
C LEU A 37 2.64 6.30 13.57
N THR A 38 2.63 6.96 12.42
CA THR A 38 3.08 8.36 12.30
C THR A 38 2.20 9.31 13.09
N PHE A 39 0.88 9.12 13.06
CA PHE A 39 -0.06 9.90 13.85
C PHE A 39 0.20 9.75 15.35
N MET A 40 0.41 8.52 15.84
CA MET A 40 0.72 8.27 17.25
C MET A 40 2.00 8.98 17.70
N ILE A 41 3.08 8.91 16.90
CA ILE A 41 4.34 9.62 17.19
C ILE A 41 4.12 11.14 17.24
N MET A 42 3.37 11.69 16.29
CA MET A 42 3.06 13.12 16.27
C MET A 42 2.25 13.54 17.49
N THR A 43 1.25 12.74 17.90
CA THR A 43 0.47 13.05 19.11
C THR A 43 1.32 12.98 20.38
N ASP A 44 2.26 12.04 20.47
CA ASP A 44 3.17 11.93 21.61
C ASP A 44 4.08 13.16 21.70
N ILE A 45 4.68 13.60 20.59
CA ILE A 45 5.51 14.81 20.55
C ILE A 45 4.72 16.04 20.99
N CYS A 46 3.45 16.17 20.57
CA CYS A 46 2.61 17.31 20.92
C CYS A 46 2.16 17.32 22.39
N LEU A 47 1.93 16.15 22.99
CA LEU A 47 1.43 16.01 24.36
C LEU A 47 2.55 15.90 25.40
N ASN A 48 3.78 15.60 24.98
CA ASN A 48 4.90 15.41 25.89
C ASN A 48 5.36 16.72 26.53
N SER A 49 5.33 16.79 27.86
CA SER A 49 5.78 17.94 28.64
C SER A 49 7.29 17.92 28.96
N TYR A 50 7.99 16.82 28.70
CA TYR A 50 9.39 16.65 29.07
C TYR A 50 10.33 17.15 27.97
N ILE A 51 11.31 17.99 28.36
CA ILE A 51 12.28 18.58 27.43
C ILE A 51 13.56 17.73 27.44
N ASN A 52 13.91 17.14 26.29
CA ASN A 52 15.20 16.48 26.09
C ASN A 52 16.02 17.18 24.99
N ARG A 53 17.02 17.98 25.39
CA ARG A 53 17.91 18.72 24.47
C ARG A 53 19.09 17.92 23.92
N PHE A 54 19.43 16.78 24.51
CA PHE A 54 20.65 16.03 24.14
C PHE A 54 20.42 15.01 23.01
N LEU A 55 19.18 14.85 22.54
CA LEU A 55 18.82 13.93 21.45
C LEU A 55 19.08 14.53 20.05
N LEU A 56 20.23 15.18 19.84
CA LEU A 56 20.53 15.92 18.62
C LEU A 56 20.93 15.03 17.43
N LYS A 57 21.52 13.87 17.72
CA LYS A 57 21.95 12.92 16.68
C LYS A 57 21.89 11.50 17.24
N ASN A 58 21.04 10.67 16.66
CA ASN A 58 21.01 9.25 16.99
C ASN A 58 20.98 8.40 15.71
N HIS A 59 22.17 8.08 15.22
CA HIS A 59 22.37 7.29 14.00
C HIS A 59 21.66 5.93 14.06
N ASN A 60 21.52 5.35 15.26
CA ASN A 60 20.84 4.07 15.42
C ASN A 60 19.34 4.18 15.08
N ILE A 61 18.68 5.30 15.45
CA ILE A 61 17.28 5.53 15.10
C ILE A 61 17.12 5.74 13.60
N GLU A 62 18.07 6.45 12.98
CA GLU A 62 18.09 6.67 11.53
C GLU A 62 18.18 5.35 10.75
N ILE A 63 19.03 4.42 11.20
CA ILE A 63 19.12 3.10 10.60
C ILE A 63 17.78 2.34 10.73
N ILE A 64 17.15 2.38 11.91
CA ILE A 64 15.91 1.64 12.16
C ILE A 64 14.78 2.16 11.26
N TRP A 65 14.57 3.48 11.20
CA TRP A 65 13.49 4.06 10.39
C TRP A 65 13.79 4.09 8.88
N THR A 66 15.01 3.75 8.43
CA THR A 66 15.32 3.62 6.99
C THR A 66 15.13 2.19 6.53
N ILE A 67 15.55 1.20 7.34
CA ILE A 67 15.37 -0.22 7.02
C ILE A 67 13.89 -0.61 7.08
N THR A 68 13.13 -0.09 8.05
CA THR A 68 11.72 -0.48 8.23
C THR A 68 10.83 -0.14 7.01
N PRO A 69 10.87 1.06 6.40
CA PRO A 69 10.11 1.35 5.17
C PRO A 69 10.58 0.54 3.97
N ILE A 70 11.89 0.30 3.82
CA ILE A 70 12.44 -0.49 2.70
C ILE A 70 11.87 -1.91 2.73
N LEU A 71 11.81 -2.54 3.92
CA LEU A 71 11.23 -3.87 4.08
C LEU A 71 9.75 -3.89 3.74
N ILE A 72 8.97 -2.90 4.19
CA ILE A 72 7.54 -2.81 3.87
C ILE A 72 7.33 -2.68 2.35
N LEU A 73 8.11 -1.84 1.67
CA LEU A 73 8.04 -1.67 0.21
C LEU A 73 8.38 -2.97 -0.53
N MET A 74 9.38 -3.72 -0.08
CA MET A 74 9.74 -5.00 -0.68
C MET A 74 8.59 -6.03 -0.58
N ILE A 75 7.89 -6.07 0.56
CA ILE A 75 6.73 -6.94 0.76
C ILE A 75 5.57 -6.55 -0.16
N ILE A 76 5.36 -5.26 -0.41
CA ILE A 76 4.32 -4.78 -1.35
C ILE A 76 4.71 -5.07 -2.81
N ALA A 77 5.99 -4.98 -3.15
CA ALA A 77 6.47 -5.18 -4.52
C ALA A 77 6.31 -6.63 -5.02
N PHE A 78 6.45 -7.63 -4.15
CA PHE A 78 6.34 -9.03 -4.56
C PHE A 78 4.96 -9.41 -5.13
N PRO A 79 3.82 -9.16 -4.44
CA PRO A 79 2.51 -9.43 -4.99
C PRO A 79 2.17 -8.50 -6.16
N SER A 80 2.69 -7.26 -6.20
CA SER A 80 2.42 -6.33 -7.30
C SER A 80 3.00 -6.83 -8.63
N LEU A 81 4.25 -7.31 -8.63
CA LEU A 81 4.89 -7.90 -9.81
C LEU A 81 4.14 -9.15 -10.25
N LYS A 82 3.75 -10.02 -9.30
CA LYS A 82 2.94 -11.20 -9.61
C LYS A 82 1.62 -10.83 -10.30
N THR A 83 0.91 -9.81 -9.82
CA THR A 83 -0.34 -9.36 -10.45
C THR A 83 -0.12 -8.79 -11.85
N LEU A 84 0.99 -8.08 -12.06
CA LEU A 84 1.34 -7.51 -13.36
C LEU A 84 1.55 -8.61 -14.41
N TYR A 85 2.42 -9.58 -14.11
CA TYR A 85 2.68 -10.70 -15.03
C TYR A 85 1.43 -11.53 -15.31
N PHE A 86 0.56 -11.71 -14.31
CA PHE A 86 -0.71 -12.42 -14.51
C PHE A 86 -1.63 -11.74 -15.53
N ILE A 87 -1.63 -10.40 -15.58
CA ILE A 87 -2.45 -9.64 -16.53
C ILE A 87 -1.86 -9.73 -17.94
N ASP A 88 -0.53 -9.64 -18.07
CA ASP A 88 0.14 -9.60 -19.36
C ASP A 88 0.15 -10.96 -20.08
N GLU A 89 0.36 -12.07 -19.37
CA GLU A 89 0.53 -13.39 -20.01
C GLU A 89 -0.77 -13.98 -20.60
N ILE A 90 -1.94 -13.56 -20.14
CA ILE A 90 -3.23 -14.16 -20.51
C ILE A 90 -3.86 -13.46 -21.73
N TRP A 91 -3.22 -12.42 -22.27
CA TRP A 91 -3.78 -11.61 -23.36
C TRP A 91 -3.64 -12.26 -24.76
N ASN A 92 -4.14 -13.48 -24.93
CA ASN A 92 -4.37 -14.08 -26.24
C ASN A 92 -5.89 -14.29 -26.41
N PRO A 93 -6.59 -13.50 -27.25
CA PRO A 93 -8.03 -13.63 -27.43
C PRO A 93 -8.35 -14.98 -28.10
N THR A 94 -8.87 -15.92 -27.33
CA THR A 94 -9.16 -17.29 -27.80
C THR A 94 -10.41 -17.38 -28.65
N PHE A 95 -11.34 -16.42 -28.54
CA PHE A 95 -12.67 -16.51 -29.17
C PHE A 95 -12.95 -15.41 -30.19
N PHE A 96 -12.88 -14.13 -29.81
CA PHE A 96 -13.23 -13.02 -30.70
C PHE A 96 -12.35 -11.80 -30.46
N THR A 97 -12.04 -11.08 -31.53
CA THR A 97 -11.37 -9.78 -31.48
C THR A 97 -12.33 -8.70 -31.95
N VAL A 98 -12.45 -7.62 -31.18
CA VAL A 98 -13.22 -6.43 -31.55
C VAL A 98 -12.24 -5.28 -31.66
N LYS A 99 -12.24 -4.58 -32.81
CA LYS A 99 -11.47 -3.35 -33.01
C LYS A 99 -12.41 -2.17 -32.78
N SER A 100 -12.12 -1.36 -31.77
CA SER A 100 -12.78 -0.07 -31.51
C SER A 100 -12.22 1.02 -32.41
#